data_AF-A0A3Q4AI50-F1
#
_entry.id   AF-A0A3Q4AI50-F1
#
_cell.length_a   1.000
_cell.length_b   1.000
_cell.length_c   1.000
_cell.angle_alpha   90.00
_cell.angle_beta   90.00
_cell.angle_gamma   90.00
#
_symmetry.space_group_name_H-M   'P 1'
#
loop_
_entity.id
_entity.type
_entity.pdbx_description
1 polymer ?
#
loop_
_entity_poly.entity_id
_entity_poly.type
_entity_poly.pdbx_seq_one_letter_code
_entity_poly.pdbx_strand_id
1 'polypeptide(L)'
;MNKNKASGVSWVKPAEPSFLKKFKSDVGYKEGPTVETKRQVMPTLEDDGGSDREDELPQVVVLKSGDLSEEEVKKIKDEMPSREIAGKHRYN
;
A
#
# COMPACT_ATOMS: atom_id res chain seq x y z
N MET A 1 31.84 -2.75 -19.05
CA MET A 1 30.74 -2.39 -18.11
C MET A 1 31.21 -2.88 -16.74
N ASN A 2 31.14 -2.18 -15.60
CA ASN A 2 30.18 -1.23 -15.05
C ASN A 2 30.86 -0.58 -13.82
N LYS A 3 31.18 0.72 -13.89
CA LYS A 3 31.82 1.48 -12.81
C LYS A 3 30.73 2.14 -11.95
N ASN A 4 30.05 1.39 -11.09
CA ASN A 4 29.29 1.99 -9.99
C ASN A 4 30.28 2.37 -8.88
N LYS A 5 31.10 3.39 -9.12
CA LYS A 5 31.86 4.02 -8.03
C LYS A 5 30.84 4.76 -7.18
N ALA A 6 30.46 4.19 -6.04
CA ALA A 6 29.84 4.97 -4.98
C ALA A 6 30.76 6.18 -4.72
N SER A 7 30.23 7.38 -4.87
CA SER A 7 30.97 8.59 -4.53
C SER A 7 31.43 8.44 -3.09
N GLY A 8 32.72 8.58 -2.81
CA GLY A 8 33.33 8.38 -1.48
C GLY A 8 32.93 9.46 -0.46
N VAL A 9 31.71 9.98 -0.56
CA VAL A 9 31.18 11.06 0.26
C VAL A 9 30.39 10.42 1.41
N SER A 10 30.99 10.42 2.60
CA SER A 10 30.31 10.08 3.85
C SER A 10 29.78 11.34 4.52
N TRP A 11 28.50 11.36 4.87
CA TRP A 11 27.91 12.43 5.68
C TRP A 11 27.90 12.02 7.16
N VAL A 12 28.48 12.85 8.02
CA VAL A 12 28.42 12.69 9.49
C VAL A 12 27.69 13.90 10.06
N LYS A 13 26.67 13.66 10.90
CA LYS A 13 25.92 14.73 11.56
C LYS A 13 26.80 15.34 12.67
N PRO A 14 27.23 16.62 12.58
CA PRO A 14 28.00 17.27 13.65
C PRO A 14 27.15 17.47 14.90
N ALA A 15 27.81 17.67 16.05
CA ALA A 15 27.12 18.03 17.28
C ALA A 15 26.38 19.36 17.14
N GLU A 16 25.19 19.45 17.72
CA GLU A 16 24.40 20.68 17.69
C GLU A 16 25.08 21.79 18.50
N PRO A 17 25.30 22.99 17.92
CA PRO A 17 25.94 24.08 18.63
C PRO A 17 25.04 24.61 19.76
N SER A 18 25.68 25.12 20.82
CA SER A 18 25.02 25.51 22.07
C SER A 18 23.91 26.56 21.91
N PHE A 19 24.05 27.50 20.97
CA PHE A 19 23.03 28.53 20.72
C PHE A 19 21.73 27.92 20.17
N LEU A 20 21.86 26.97 19.24
CA LEU A 20 20.74 26.30 18.56
C LEU A 20 19.98 25.40 19.54
N LYS A 21 20.71 24.73 20.44
CA LYS A 21 20.14 23.93 21.53
C LYS A 21 19.31 24.78 22.51
N LYS A 22 19.83 25.95 22.92
CA LYS A 22 19.09 26.88 23.79
C LYS A 22 17.83 27.40 23.10
N PHE A 23 17.96 27.88 21.86
CA PHE A 23 16.84 28.39 21.09
C PHE A 23 15.72 27.36 20.92
N LYS A 24 16.05 26.11 20.55
CA LYS A 24 15.07 25.02 20.41
C LYS A 24 14.35 24.73 21.73
N SER A 25 15.05 24.79 22.86
CA SER A 25 14.46 24.60 24.18
C SER A 25 13.47 25.72 24.52
N ASP A 26 13.87 26.97 24.29
CA ASP A 26 13.08 28.16 24.66
C ASP A 26 11.78 28.25 23.85
N VAL A 27 11.83 27.86 22.56
CA VAL A 27 10.64 27.87 21.68
C VAL A 27 9.84 26.56 21.71
N GLY A 28 10.25 25.58 22.54
CA GLY A 28 9.57 24.28 22.65
C GLY A 28 9.61 23.45 21.37
N TYR A 29 10.68 23.58 20.57
CA TYR A 29 10.84 22.83 19.32
C TYR A 29 10.88 21.32 19.56
N LYS A 30 10.06 20.58 18.82
CA LYS A 30 10.06 19.11 18.79
C LYS A 30 10.51 18.65 17.41
N GLU A 31 11.50 17.76 17.37
CA GLU A 31 12.00 17.20 16.12
C GLU A 31 10.87 16.42 15.43
N GLY A 32 10.63 16.73 14.15
CA GLY A 32 9.58 16.12 13.36
C GLY A 32 9.91 14.70 12.87
N PRO A 33 9.02 14.10 12.06
CA PRO A 33 9.27 12.82 11.41
C PRO A 33 10.60 12.84 10.66
N THR A 34 11.41 11.80 10.85
CA THR A 34 12.70 11.66 10.15
C THR A 34 12.55 10.72 8.97
N VAL A 35 13.62 10.54 8.19
CA VAL A 35 13.65 9.54 7.11
C VAL A 35 13.40 8.13 7.66
N GLU A 36 13.81 7.85 8.90
CA GLU A 36 13.60 6.55 9.55
C GLU A 36 12.12 6.29 9.83
N THR A 37 11.34 7.34 10.08
CA THR A 37 9.88 7.23 10.24
C THR A 37 9.20 6.63 8.99
N LYS A 38 9.81 6.76 7.80
CA LYS A 38 9.30 6.13 6.56
C LYS A 38 9.58 4.64 6.47
N ARG A 39 10.54 4.13 7.24
CA ARG A 39 10.91 2.71 7.28
C ARG A 39 10.15 1.95 8.35
N GLN A 40 9.45 2.64 9.23
CA GLN A 40 8.61 2.02 10.24
C GLN A 40 7.52 1.19 9.56
N VAL A 41 7.31 -0.03 10.06
CA VAL A 41 6.22 -0.88 9.62
C VAL A 41 4.92 -0.18 9.98
N MET A 42 4.16 0.19 8.95
CA MET A 42 2.82 0.74 9.15
C MET A 42 1.94 -0.34 9.82
N PRO A 43 1.04 0.04 10.74
CA PRO A 43 0.01 -0.86 11.20
C PRO A 43 -0.69 -1.51 10.00
N THR A 44 -1.00 -2.79 10.10
CA THR A 44 -1.96 -3.40 9.18
C THR A 44 -3.23 -2.58 9.26
N LEU A 45 -3.54 -1.88 8.18
CA LEU A 45 -4.85 -1.29 8.01
C LEU A 45 -5.84 -2.44 8.17
N GLU A 46 -6.81 -2.28 9.07
CA GLU A 46 -8.01 -3.11 9.00
C GLU A 46 -8.53 -2.93 7.57
N ASP A 47 -8.71 -4.05 6.87
CA ASP A 47 -8.95 -4.12 5.43
C ASP A 47 -10.31 -3.50 5.05
N ASP A 48 -10.41 -2.18 5.15
CA ASP A 48 -11.57 -1.38 4.74
C ASP A 48 -11.65 -1.24 3.20
N GLY A 49 -10.80 -1.97 2.47
CA GLY A 49 -10.85 -2.11 1.02
C GLY A 49 -11.17 -3.53 0.55
N GLY A 50 -11.53 -4.43 1.47
CA GLY A 50 -11.57 -5.87 1.21
C GLY A 50 -12.78 -6.39 0.44
N SER A 51 -13.84 -5.59 0.31
CA SER A 51 -15.04 -5.97 -0.45
C SER A 51 -15.58 -4.78 -1.23
N ASP A 52 -15.69 -4.94 -2.54
CA ASP A 52 -16.45 -4.03 -3.39
C ASP A 52 -17.87 -3.91 -2.85
N ARG A 53 -18.42 -2.70 -2.87
CA ARG A 53 -19.82 -2.46 -2.50
C ARG A 53 -20.76 -3.03 -3.58
N GLU A 54 -22.02 -3.27 -3.24
CA GLU A 54 -23.01 -3.77 -4.20
C GLU A 54 -23.14 -2.87 -5.45
N ASP A 55 -22.94 -1.55 -5.31
CA ASP A 55 -22.94 -0.59 -6.42
C ASP A 55 -21.64 -0.57 -7.24
N GLU A 56 -20.58 -1.18 -6.73
CA GLU A 56 -19.26 -1.31 -7.38
C GLU A 56 -19.13 -2.65 -8.16
N LEU A 57 -20.05 -3.60 -7.92
CA LEU A 57 -20.07 -4.88 -8.62
C LEU A 57 -20.44 -4.73 -10.11
N PRO A 58 -19.87 -5.57 -11.00
CA PRO A 58 -20.22 -5.51 -12.42
C PRO A 58 -21.66 -5.98 -12.67
N GLN A 59 -22.35 -5.31 -13.59
CA GLN A 59 -23.66 -5.74 -14.05
C GLN A 59 -23.57 -7.09 -14.78
N VAL A 60 -24.35 -8.07 -14.32
CA VAL A 60 -24.47 -9.37 -14.99
C VAL A 60 -25.56 -9.30 -16.05
N VAL A 61 -25.25 -9.75 -17.28
CA VAL A 61 -26.17 -9.81 -18.41
C VAL A 61 -26.09 -11.19 -19.06
N VAL A 62 -27.23 -11.86 -19.19
CA VAL A 62 -27.37 -13.19 -19.83
C VAL A 62 -27.87 -12.99 -21.25
N LEU A 63 -27.10 -13.42 -22.24
CA LEU A 63 -27.46 -13.24 -23.67
C LEU A 63 -27.77 -14.57 -24.37
N LYS A 64 -27.16 -15.66 -23.92
CA LYS A 64 -27.30 -16.99 -24.52
C LYS A 64 -27.59 -18.04 -23.44
N SER A 65 -28.19 -19.15 -23.86
CA SER A 65 -28.34 -20.33 -23.02
C SER A 65 -26.95 -20.87 -22.64
N GLY A 66 -26.62 -20.84 -21.35
CA GLY A 66 -25.33 -21.27 -20.80
C GLY A 66 -24.51 -20.17 -20.13
N ASP A 67 -24.91 -18.90 -20.25
CA ASP A 67 -24.31 -17.82 -19.45
C ASP A 67 -24.78 -17.93 -17.99
N LEU A 68 -23.92 -17.52 -17.06
CA LEU A 68 -24.22 -17.54 -15.62
C LEU A 68 -25.14 -16.38 -15.23
N SER A 69 -26.12 -16.69 -14.39
CA SER A 69 -26.95 -15.70 -13.71
C SER A 69 -26.22 -15.07 -12.52
N GLU A 70 -26.71 -13.92 -12.06
CA GLU A 70 -26.13 -13.21 -10.92
C GLU A 70 -26.03 -14.08 -9.65
N GLU A 71 -27.07 -14.88 -9.38
CA GLU A 71 -27.13 -15.78 -8.22
C GLU A 71 -26.06 -16.88 -8.29
N GLU A 72 -25.83 -17.44 -9.47
CA GLU A 72 -24.81 -18.46 -9.69
C GLU A 72 -23.40 -17.89 -9.53
N VAL A 73 -23.16 -16.67 -10.01
CA VAL A 73 -21.88 -15.97 -9.85
C VAL A 73 -21.59 -15.68 -8.37
N LYS A 74 -22.59 -15.23 -7.60
CA LYS A 74 -22.47 -14.98 -6.16
C LYS A 74 -22.09 -16.26 -5.41
N LYS A 75 -22.81 -17.36 -5.67
CA LYS A 75 -22.53 -18.67 -5.06
C LYS A 75 -21.13 -19.20 -5.37
N ILE A 76 -20.67 -19.09 -6.62
CA ILE A 76 -19.32 -19.54 -7.01
C ILE A 76 -18.24 -18.70 -6.31
N LYS A 77 -18.43 -17.37 -6.17
CA LYS A 77 -17.49 -16.50 -5.48
C LYS A 77 -17.40 -16.80 -3.98
N ASP A 78 -18.51 -17.15 -3.34
CA ASP A 78 -18.54 -17.51 -1.93
C ASP A 78 -17.84 -18.86 -1.65
N GLU A 79 -17.91 -19.79 -2.61
CA GLU A 79 -17.31 -21.13 -2.50
C GLU A 79 -15.82 -21.17 -2.90
N MET A 80 -15.31 -20.16 -3.64
CA MET A 80 -13.93 -20.10 -4.11
C MET A 80 -13.11 -18.99 -3.43
N PRO A 81 -11.91 -19.27 -2.88
CA PRO A 81 -11.07 -18.21 -2.33
C PRO A 81 -10.65 -17.23 -3.43
N SER A 82 -10.81 -15.92 -3.17
CA SER A 82 -10.65 -14.79 -4.11
C SER A 82 -9.33 -14.77 -4.90
N ARG A 83 -8.32 -15.54 -4.47
CA ARG A 83 -7.02 -15.69 -5.12
C ARG A 83 -7.05 -16.49 -6.44
N GLU A 84 -8.00 -17.40 -6.63
CA GLU A 84 -7.94 -18.34 -7.76
C GLU A 84 -8.66 -17.83 -9.04
N ILE A 85 -9.65 -16.95 -8.88
CA ILE A 85 -10.51 -16.47 -9.97
C ILE A 85 -9.82 -15.39 -10.81
N ALA A 86 -9.05 -14.50 -10.17
CA ALA A 86 -8.31 -13.42 -10.83
C ALA A 86 -7.12 -13.89 -11.68
N GLY A 87 -6.63 -15.12 -11.46
CA GLY A 87 -5.45 -15.67 -12.16
C GLY A 87 -5.73 -16.28 -13.53
N LYS A 88 -6.99 -16.61 -13.85
CA LYS A 88 -7.35 -17.34 -15.09
C LYS A 88 -7.88 -16.45 -16.23
N HIS A 89 -8.14 -15.17 -15.99
CA HIS A 89 -8.66 -14.22 -17.02
C HIS A 89 -7.59 -13.33 -17.68
N ARG A 90 -6.31 -13.55 -17.38
CA ARG A 90 -5.21 -12.96 -18.17
C ARG A 90 -4.66 -14.03 -19.11
N TYR A 91 -4.69 -13.72 -20.42
CA TYR A 91 -4.33 -14.55 -21.59
C TYR A 91 -5.48 -15.34 -22.23
N ASN A 92 -6.21 -14.68 -23.13
CA ASN A 92 -6.15 -14.94 -24.58
C ASN A 92 -6.35 -13.62 -25.34
#